data_AF-A0A352CJM0-F1
#
_entry.id   AF-A0A352CJM0-F1
#
_cell.length_a   1.000
_cell.length_b   1.000
_cell.length_c   1.000
_cell.angle_alpha   90.00
_cell.angle_beta   90.00
_cell.angle_gamma   90.00
#
_symmetry.space_group_name_H-M   'P 1'
#
loop_
_entity.id
_entity.type
_entity.pdbx_description
1 polymer ?
#
loop_
_entity_poly.entity_id
_entity_poly.type
_entity_poly.pdbx_seq_one_letter_code
_entity_poly.pdbx_strand_id
1 'polypeptide(L)' 'VNNYDWFKEISFIDFLRDTGKHITVNYMMAKDSVKKRIEGETGISYTEFAYQLMQGYDFYWLYQHKNCKL' A
#
# COMPACT_ATOMS: atom_id res chain seq x y z
N VAL A 1 15.59 -5.74 -5.26
CA VAL A 1 15.38 -4.80 -4.14
C VAL A 1 14.54 -5.50 -3.09
N ASN A 2 14.82 -5.34 -1.80
CA ASN A 2 14.05 -5.95 -0.71
C ASN A 2 13.33 -4.85 0.07
N ASN A 3 12.00 -4.85 0.11
CA ASN A 3 11.25 -3.77 0.75
C ASN A 3 11.36 -3.74 2.27
N TYR A 4 11.78 -4.86 2.87
CA TYR A 4 12.16 -4.90 4.26
C TYR A 4 13.25 -3.87 4.61
N ASP A 5 14.14 -3.53 3.66
CA ASP A 5 15.26 -2.62 3.88
C ASP A 5 14.82 -1.22 4.31
N TRP A 6 13.66 -0.73 3.83
CA TRP A 6 13.10 0.56 4.23
C TRP A 6 11.97 0.45 5.25
N PHE A 7 11.16 -0.61 5.20
CA PHE A 7 10.06 -0.74 6.16
C PHE A 7 10.51 -1.06 7.59
N LYS A 8 11.67 -1.70 7.78
CA LYS A 8 12.19 -1.99 9.13
C LYS A 8 12.44 -0.74 9.97
N GLU A 9 12.67 0.42 9.32
CA GLU A 9 12.93 1.70 9.98
C GLU A 9 11.65 2.56 10.14
N ILE A 10 10.52 2.10 9.61
CA ILE A 10 9.25 2.84 9.60
C ILE A 10 8.27 2.17 10.57
N SER A 11 7.84 2.90 11.59
CA SER A 11 6.79 2.39 12.48
C SER A 11 5.44 2.35 11.75
N PHE A 12 4.56 1.45 12.17
CA PHE A 12 3.21 1.37 11.61
C PHE A 12 2.44 2.70 11.72
N ILE A 13 2.62 3.43 12.84
CA ILE A 13 1.98 4.73 13.06
C ILE A 13 2.52 5.77 12.08
N ASP A 14 3.84 5.81 11.88
CA ASP A 14 4.46 6.74 10.92
C ASP A 14 4.02 6.42 9.50
N PHE A 15 3.92 5.13 9.14
CA PHE A 15 3.42 4.71 7.84
C PHE A 15 1.99 5.20 7.57
N LEU A 16 1.08 5.02 8.54
CA LEU A 16 -0.29 5.52 8.43
C LEU A 16 -0.36 7.06 8.36
N ARG A 17 0.46 7.76 9.15
CA ARG A 17 0.48 9.22 9.16
C ARG A 17 1.05 9.80 7.86
N ASP A 18 2.13 9.25 7.37
CA ASP A 18 2.91 9.86 6.29
C ASP A 18 2.52 9.34 4.92
N THR A 19 2.08 8.08 4.81
CA THR A 19 1.58 7.48 3.55
C THR A 19 0.06 7.41 3.51
N GLY A 20 -0.57 6.96 4.60
CA GLY A 20 -2.03 6.78 4.73
C GLY A 20 -2.86 8.01 4.36
N LYS A 21 -2.42 9.20 4.77
CA LYS A 21 -3.15 10.46 4.53
C LYS A 21 -3.37 10.82 3.05
N HIS A 22 -2.60 10.24 2.13
CA HIS A 22 -2.63 10.61 0.71
C HIS A 22 -3.69 9.85 -0.09
N ILE A 23 -4.29 8.80 0.47
CA ILE A 23 -5.21 7.93 -0.25
C ILE A 23 -6.47 7.72 0.60
N THR A 24 -7.63 7.89 -0.01
CA THR A 24 -8.91 7.64 0.65
C THR A 24 -9.31 6.16 0.56
N VAL A 25 -9.99 5.67 1.58
CA VAL A 25 -10.54 4.31 1.59
C VAL A 25 -11.48 4.09 0.39
N ASN A 26 -12.35 5.06 0.08
CA ASN A 26 -13.26 4.95 -1.06
C ASN A 26 -12.52 4.73 -2.39
N TYR A 27 -11.38 5.39 -2.60
CA TYR A 27 -10.57 5.18 -3.80
C TYR A 27 -9.96 3.77 -3.85
N MET A 28 -9.45 3.26 -2.73
CA MET A 28 -8.89 1.90 -2.66
C MET A 28 -9.96 0.84 -2.94
N MET A 29 -11.14 1.02 -2.37
CA MET A 29 -12.31 0.13 -2.54
C MET A 29 -12.83 0.11 -3.98
N ALA A 30 -12.70 1.22 -4.71
CA ALA A 30 -13.14 1.32 -6.10
C ALA A 30 -12.25 0.56 -7.10
N LYS A 31 -11.10 0.02 -6.67
CA LYS A 31 -10.25 -0.80 -7.55
C LYS A 31 -10.92 -2.14 -7.85
N ASP A 32 -11.03 -2.50 -9.13
CA ASP A 32 -11.69 -3.74 -9.56
C ASP A 32 -11.17 -5.00 -8.85
N SER A 33 -9.86 -5.07 -8.59
CA SER A 33 -9.24 -6.19 -7.86
C SER A 33 -9.71 -6.30 -6.41
N VAL A 34 -9.98 -5.18 -5.76
CA VAL A 34 -10.49 -5.11 -4.39
C VAL A 34 -12.00 -5.35 -4.38
N LYS A 35 -12.72 -4.69 -5.28
CA LYS A 35 -14.18 -4.79 -5.39
C LYS A 35 -14.63 -6.25 -5.59
N LYS A 36 -14.03 -6.97 -6.55
CA LYS A 36 -14.34 -8.38 -6.81
C LYS A 36 -14.09 -9.28 -5.59
N ARG A 37 -13.07 -8.96 -4.81
CA ARG A 37 -12.71 -9.73 -3.61
C ARG A 37 -13.68 -9.49 -2.46
N ILE A 38 -14.15 -8.26 -2.30
CA ILE A 38 -15.12 -7.89 -1.27
C ILE A 38 -16.50 -8.46 -1.59
N GLU A 39 -16.86 -8.52 -2.87
CA GLU A 39 -18.10 -9.16 -3.34
C GLU A 39 -18.05 -10.69 -3.24
N GLY A 40 -16.87 -11.29 -3.06
CA GLY A 40 -16.70 -12.73 -2.84
C GLY A 40 -16.99 -13.16 -1.40
N GLU A 41 -17.27 -14.46 -1.20
CA GLU A 41 -17.70 -15.02 0.10
C GLU A 41 -16.69 -14.81 1.25
N THR A 42 -15.39 -14.79 0.94
CA THR A 42 -14.31 -14.67 1.93
C THR A 42 -13.90 -13.23 2.23
N GLY A 43 -14.27 -12.26 1.39
CA GLY A 43 -13.88 -10.87 1.55
C GLY A 43 -12.37 -10.60 1.41
N ILE A 44 -11.92 -9.50 2.02
CA ILE A 44 -10.51 -9.09 2.07
C ILE A 44 -10.09 -8.79 3.50
N SER A 45 -8.94 -9.33 3.93
CA SER A 45 -8.37 -8.98 5.22
C SER A 45 -7.77 -7.58 5.20
N TYR A 46 -7.64 -6.96 6.36
CA TYR A 46 -6.99 -5.65 6.48
C TYR A 46 -5.55 -5.68 5.95
N THR A 47 -4.80 -6.75 6.17
CA THR A 47 -3.42 -6.91 5.66
C THR A 47 -3.38 -6.86 4.13
N GLU A 48 -4.29 -7.55 3.47
CA GLU A 48 -4.37 -7.56 1.99
C GLU A 48 -4.84 -6.21 1.45
N PHE A 49 -5.73 -5.53 2.16
CA PHE A 49 -6.15 -4.18 1.82
C PHE A 49 -5.00 -3.16 1.98
N ALA A 50 -4.29 -3.21 3.11
CA ALA A 50 -3.15 -2.33 3.40
C ALA A 50 -1.95 -2.56 2.47
N TYR A 51 -1.84 -3.76 1.88
CA TYR A 51 -0.77 -4.09 0.93
C TYR A 51 -0.74 -3.13 -0.27
N GLN A 52 -1.90 -2.65 -0.72
CA GLN A 52 -1.96 -1.68 -1.82
C GLN A 52 -1.19 -0.39 -1.49
N LEU A 53 -1.29 0.07 -0.25
CA LEU A 53 -0.57 1.24 0.22
C LEU A 53 0.92 0.96 0.34
N MET A 54 1.27 -0.21 0.90
CA MET A 54 2.65 -0.65 1.06
C MET A 54 3.36 -0.73 -0.30
N GLN A 55 2.71 -1.32 -1.31
CA GLN A 55 3.22 -1.42 -2.66
C GLN A 55 3.35 -0.04 -3.35
N GLY A 56 2.42 0.88 -3.09
CA GLY A 56 2.55 2.27 -3.58
C GLY A 56 3.78 2.98 -2.98
N TYR A 57 4.04 2.74 -1.69
CA TYR A 57 5.22 3.28 -1.01
C TYR A 57 6.52 2.67 -1.53
N ASP A 58 6.54 1.38 -1.87
CA ASP A 58 7.70 0.74 -2.50
C ASP A 58 8.10 1.48 -3.78
N PHE A 59 7.12 1.81 -4.63
CA PHE A 59 7.40 2.56 -5.85
C PHE A 59 7.92 3.97 -5.57
N TYR A 60 7.34 4.67 -4.59
CA TYR A 60 7.83 5.99 -4.15
C TYR A 60 9.28 5.91 -3.67
N TRP A 61 9.61 4.93 -2.83
CA TRP A 61 10.97 4.76 -2.32
C TRP A 61 11.96 4.48 -3.46
N LEU A 62 11.60 3.60 -4.40
CA LEU A 62 12.42 3.27 -5.57
C LEU A 62 12.60 4.46 -6.51
N TYR A 63 11.57 5.27 -6.69
CA TYR A 63 11.67 6.51 -7.44
C TYR A 63 12.69 7.46 -6.81
N GLN A 64 12.61 7.68 -5.50
CA GLN A 64 13.50 8.61 -4.77
C GLN A 64 14.96 8.12 -4.70
N HIS A 65 15.19 6.83 -4.47
CA HIS A 65 16.53 6.31 -4.17
C HIS A 65 17.21 5.60 -5.34
N LYS A 66 16.45 5.17 -6.34
CA LYS A 66 16.94 4.38 -7.47
C LYS A 66 16.53 4.96 -8.83
N ASN A 67 15.87 6.12 -8.85
CA ASN A 67 15.37 6.75 -10.08
C ASN A 67 14.49 5.79 -10.91
N CYS A 68 13.76 4.90 -10.22
CA CYS A 68 12.84 3.95 -10.84
C CYS A 68 11.60 4.71 -11.34
N LYS A 69 11.24 4.56 -12.63
CA LYS A 69 10.15 5.32 -13.28
C LYS A 69 9.12 4.44 -13.98
N LEU A 70 9.24 3.12 -13.85
CA LEU A 70 8.47 2.11 -14.58
C LEU A 70 8.01 1.00 -13.66
#